data_AF-A0A6I3SXN5-F1
#
_entry.id   AF-A0A6I3SXN5-F1
#
_cell.length_a   1.000
_cell.length_b   1.000
_cell.length_c   1.000
_cell.angle_alpha   90.00
_cell.angle_beta   90.00
_cell.angle_gamma   90.00
#
_symmetry.space_group_name_H-M   'P 1'
#
loop_
_entity.id
_entity.type
_entity.pdbx_description
1 polymer ?
#
loop_
_entity_poly.entity_id
_entity_poly.type
_entity_poly.pdbx_seq_one_letter_code
_entity_poly.pdbx_strand_id
1 'polypeptide(L)'
;MSDARRKMLDEDLQLLDDGIRSSKRLIVGFGLVLTLSYFSWFIYHSIPVSIDSGDWGTLGDFIGGILNPIIAFSAFYWLTKSVRIQKEELGETRATLNETLAAQSAQIRISAYTALISSTTSEIDVLHTRLTYLCEQFKKTEVTGILDLEGEWLGIEAARDRIATINTEISAQLQRKLALEECIRNLL
;
A
#
# COMPACT_ATOMS: atom_id res chain seq x y z
N MET A 1 -17.96 5.77 0.08
CA MET A 1 -18.52 4.71 0.95
C MET A 1 -17.55 4.31 2.08
N SER A 2 -16.24 4.58 1.96
CA SER A 2 -15.21 4.34 2.98
C SER A 2 -15.36 5.16 4.26
N ASP A 3 -15.73 6.44 4.14
CA ASP A 3 -15.60 7.38 5.27
C ASP A 3 -16.66 7.17 6.36
N ALA A 4 -17.87 6.80 5.95
CA ALA A 4 -18.93 6.46 6.91
C ALA A 4 -18.61 5.16 7.69
N ARG A 5 -17.91 4.21 7.06
CA ARG A 5 -17.55 2.92 7.68
C ARG A 5 -16.33 3.04 8.58
N ARG A 6 -15.30 3.81 8.17
CA ARG A 6 -14.17 4.14 9.06
C ARG A 6 -14.65 4.86 10.30
N LYS A 7 -15.56 5.82 10.14
CA LYS A 7 -16.14 6.53 11.29
C LYS A 7 -16.87 5.59 12.24
N MET A 8 -17.59 4.58 11.72
CA MET A 8 -18.25 3.55 12.52
C MET A 8 -17.24 2.64 13.24
N LEU A 9 -16.14 2.26 12.58
CA LEU A 9 -15.10 1.42 13.18
C LEU A 9 -14.28 2.17 14.24
N ASP A 10 -13.95 3.43 13.97
CA ASP A 10 -13.32 4.35 14.92
C ASP A 10 -14.24 4.60 16.12
N GLU A 11 -15.55 4.72 15.89
CA GLU A 11 -16.55 4.83 16.96
C GLU A 11 -16.64 3.54 17.78
N ASP A 12 -16.63 2.36 17.15
CA ASP A 12 -16.58 1.06 17.83
C ASP A 12 -15.28 0.88 18.66
N LEU A 13 -14.14 1.36 18.15
CA LEU A 13 -12.85 1.38 18.86
C LEU A 13 -12.84 2.38 20.02
N GLN A 14 -13.43 3.56 19.85
CA GLN A 14 -13.55 4.56 20.93
C GLN A 14 -14.50 4.06 22.02
N LEU A 15 -15.62 3.44 21.66
CA LEU A 15 -16.51 2.77 22.61
C LEU A 15 -15.80 1.65 23.37
N LEU A 16 -14.87 0.95 22.70
CA LEU A 16 -13.99 -0.04 23.32
C LEU A 16 -13.13 0.62 24.40
N ASP A 17 -12.34 1.64 24.04
CA ASP A 17 -11.40 2.30 24.94
C ASP A 17 -12.10 3.03 26.11
N ASP A 18 -13.25 3.65 25.85
CA ASP A 18 -14.03 4.35 26.87
C ASP A 18 -14.68 3.39 27.85
N GLY A 19 -15.11 2.20 27.40
CA GLY A 19 -15.59 1.13 28.26
C GLY A 19 -14.49 0.57 29.18
N ILE A 20 -13.27 0.39 28.66
CA ILE A 20 -12.11 -0.04 29.44
C ILE A 20 -11.73 1.02 30.49
N ARG A 21 -11.68 2.30 30.10
CA ARG A 21 -11.34 3.39 31.02
C ARG A 21 -12.38 3.59 32.12
N SER A 22 -13.66 3.46 31.77
CA SER A 22 -14.76 3.63 32.72
C SER A 22 -14.88 2.45 33.68
N SER A 23 -14.72 1.22 33.19
CA SER A 23 -14.63 0.03 34.06
C SER A 23 -13.45 0.10 35.04
N LYS A 24 -12.27 0.55 34.59
CA LYS A 24 -11.10 0.75 35.48
C LYS A 24 -11.38 1.78 36.58
N ARG A 25 -12.01 2.92 36.24
CA ARG A 25 -12.39 3.94 37.22
C ARG A 25 -13.44 3.43 38.22
N LEU A 26 -14.43 2.67 37.75
CA LEU A 26 -15.46 2.07 38.61
C LEU A 26 -14.86 1.03 39.55
N ILE A 27 -13.96 0.16 39.08
CA ILE A 27 -13.29 -0.85 39.90
C ILE A 27 -12.45 -0.19 41.00
N VAL A 28 -11.62 0.80 40.64
CA VAL A 28 -10.79 1.51 41.61
C VAL A 28 -11.65 2.30 42.61
N GLY A 29 -12.68 3.00 42.13
CA GLY A 29 -13.59 3.75 43.00
C GLY A 29 -14.39 2.85 43.94
N PHE A 30 -14.92 1.74 43.44
CA PHE A 30 -15.65 0.76 44.24
C PHE A 30 -14.75 0.13 45.31
N GLY A 31 -13.51 -0.25 44.96
CA GLY A 31 -12.53 -0.74 45.91
C GLY A 31 -12.19 0.27 47.01
N LEU A 32 -12.02 1.55 46.66
CA LEU A 32 -11.80 2.64 47.61
C LEU A 32 -13.00 2.84 48.55
N VAL A 33 -14.22 2.85 48.02
CA VAL A 33 -15.45 3.03 48.80
C VAL A 33 -15.66 1.85 49.76
N LEU A 34 -15.48 0.61 49.30
CA LEU A 34 -15.57 -0.57 50.17
C LEU A 34 -14.54 -0.52 51.30
N THR A 35 -13.30 -0.14 50.98
CA THR A 35 -12.23 -0.02 51.97
C THR A 35 -12.57 1.07 53.00
N LEU A 36 -12.93 2.28 52.55
CA LEU A 36 -13.29 3.40 53.44
C LEU A 36 -14.54 3.09 54.27
N SER A 37 -15.56 2.47 53.68
CA SER A 37 -16.79 2.06 54.37
C SER A 37 -16.50 1.03 55.46
N TYR A 38 -15.65 0.04 55.17
CA TYR A 38 -15.25 -0.97 56.14
C TYR A 38 -14.49 -0.35 57.32
N PHE A 39 -13.46 0.46 57.05
CA PHE A 39 -12.73 1.15 58.12
C PHE A 39 -13.62 2.11 58.94
N SER A 40 -14.57 2.79 58.29
CA SER A 40 -15.54 3.66 58.98
C SER A 40 -16.44 2.89 59.94
N TRP A 41 -16.85 1.67 59.60
CA TRP A 41 -17.68 0.82 60.46
C TRP A 41 -16.94 0.39 61.74
N PHE A 42 -15.65 0.08 61.63
CA PHE A 42 -14.80 -0.26 62.79
C PHE A 42 -14.57 0.93 63.72
N ILE A 43 -14.34 2.13 63.15
CA ILE A 43 -14.19 3.37 63.92
C ILE A 43 -15.48 3.70 64.69
N TYR A 44 -16.64 3.54 64.04
CA TYR A 44 -17.93 3.84 64.65
C TYR A 44 -18.31 2.86 65.77
N HIS A 45 -18.04 1.56 65.61
CA HIS A 45 -18.40 0.54 66.60
C HIS A 45 -17.33 0.27 67.68
N SER A 46 -16.16 0.91 67.60
CA SER A 46 -15.03 0.69 68.55
C SER A 46 -14.63 -0.79 68.69
N ILE A 47 -14.85 -1.59 67.64
CA ILE A 47 -14.47 -3.00 67.60
C ILE A 47 -13.00 -3.07 67.16
N PRO A 48 -12.14 -3.92 67.77
CA PRO A 48 -10.79 -4.12 67.28
C PRO A 48 -10.83 -4.82 65.91
N VAL A 49 -10.08 -4.28 64.95
CA VAL A 49 -9.87 -4.91 63.65
C VAL A 49 -9.22 -6.28 63.87
N SER A 50 -9.71 -7.33 63.19
CA SER A 50 -9.13 -8.67 63.31
C SER A 50 -7.65 -8.63 62.92
N ILE A 51 -6.80 -9.11 63.82
CA ILE A 51 -5.35 -9.22 63.64
C ILE A 51 -5.00 -10.55 62.95
N ASP A 52 -5.95 -11.49 62.90
CA ASP A 52 -5.76 -12.78 62.25
C ASP A 52 -5.84 -12.61 60.72
N SER A 53 -4.74 -12.93 60.06
CA SER A 53 -4.64 -12.96 58.61
C SER A 53 -5.65 -13.91 57.93
N GLY A 54 -6.13 -14.94 58.63
CA GLY A 54 -7.09 -15.92 58.09
C GLY A 54 -8.47 -15.34 57.79
N ASP A 55 -8.96 -14.42 58.62
CA ASP A 55 -10.25 -13.76 58.43
C ASP A 55 -10.24 -12.89 57.17
N TRP A 56 -9.12 -12.20 56.93
CA TRP A 56 -8.90 -11.39 55.74
C TRP A 56 -8.75 -12.22 54.47
N GLY A 57 -8.11 -13.38 54.56
CA GLY A 57 -8.04 -14.35 53.48
C GLY A 57 -9.43 -14.82 53.06
N THR A 58 -10.27 -15.18 54.03
CA THR A 58 -11.64 -15.68 53.77
C THR A 58 -12.53 -14.61 53.11
N LEU A 59 -12.41 -13.35 53.53
CA LEU A 59 -13.11 -12.23 52.87
C LEU A 59 -12.61 -12.02 51.43
N GLY A 60 -11.30 -12.11 51.21
CA GLY A 60 -10.68 -12.06 49.90
C GLY A 60 -11.16 -13.17 48.97
N ASP A 61 -11.31 -14.39 49.48
CA ASP A 61 -11.79 -15.55 48.73
C ASP A 61 -13.26 -15.40 48.33
N PHE A 62 -14.12 -14.82 49.18
CA PHE A 62 -15.51 -14.54 48.84
C PHE A 62 -15.64 -13.48 47.73
N ILE A 63 -14.96 -12.34 47.89
CA ILE A 63 -14.96 -11.26 46.89
C ILE A 63 -14.31 -11.73 45.59
N GLY A 64 -13.19 -12.45 45.68
CA GLY A 64 -12.49 -13.06 44.57
C GLY A 64 -13.34 -14.09 43.83
N GLY A 65 -14.08 -14.93 44.56
CA GLY A 65 -14.99 -15.92 43.99
C GLY A 65 -16.13 -15.33 43.15
N ILE A 66 -16.63 -14.15 43.53
CA ILE A 66 -17.68 -13.43 42.78
C ILE A 66 -17.07 -12.63 41.61
N LEU A 67 -15.95 -11.94 41.85
CA LEU A 67 -15.31 -11.11 40.81
C LEU A 67 -14.68 -11.94 39.69
N ASN A 68 -14.11 -13.11 40.01
CA ASN A 68 -13.34 -13.90 39.06
C ASN A 68 -14.18 -14.34 37.83
N PRO A 69 -15.40 -14.91 37.97
CA PRO A 69 -16.26 -15.20 36.81
C PRO A 69 -16.69 -13.96 36.01
N ILE A 70 -16.95 -12.82 36.68
CA ILE A 70 -17.37 -11.57 36.03
C ILE A 70 -16.21 -11.00 35.19
N ILE A 71 -15.00 -11.00 35.74
CA ILE A 71 -13.80 -10.55 35.05
C ILE A 71 -13.49 -11.49 33.87
N ALA A 72 -13.58 -12.81 34.07
CA ALA A 72 -13.35 -13.78 33.02
C ALA A 72 -14.34 -13.63 31.85
N PHE A 73 -15.63 -13.47 32.13
CA PHE A 73 -16.65 -13.25 31.10
C PHE A 73 -16.42 -11.94 30.35
N SER A 74 -16.10 -10.87 31.09
CA SER A 74 -15.78 -9.58 30.49
C SER A 74 -14.57 -9.71 29.57
N ALA A 75 -13.45 -10.26 30.06
CA ALA A 75 -12.24 -10.46 29.28
C ALA A 75 -12.50 -11.25 27.99
N PHE A 76 -13.32 -12.30 28.06
CA PHE A 76 -13.70 -13.09 26.89
C PHE A 76 -14.53 -12.29 25.87
N TYR A 77 -15.49 -11.48 26.34
CA TYR A 77 -16.28 -10.59 25.49
C TYR A 77 -15.39 -9.57 24.77
N TRP A 78 -14.49 -8.92 25.51
CA TRP A 78 -13.53 -7.96 24.98
C TRP A 78 -12.60 -8.59 23.94
N LEU A 79 -12.03 -9.76 24.27
CA LEU A 79 -11.16 -10.50 23.35
C LEU A 79 -11.90 -10.84 22.04
N THR A 80 -13.14 -11.32 22.15
CA THR A 80 -13.97 -11.68 20.99
C THR A 80 -14.25 -10.46 20.11
N LYS A 81 -14.58 -9.31 20.71
CA LYS A 81 -14.79 -8.05 20.00
C LYS A 81 -13.52 -7.60 19.28
N SER A 82 -12.38 -7.60 19.96
CA SER A 82 -11.09 -7.24 19.37
C SER A 82 -10.72 -8.14 18.19
N VAL A 83 -10.91 -9.46 18.31
CA VAL A 83 -10.64 -10.41 17.21
C VAL A 83 -11.55 -10.16 16.01
N ARG A 84 -12.82 -9.80 16.24
CA ARG A 84 -13.76 -9.49 15.15
C ARG A 84 -13.30 -8.25 14.37
N ILE A 85 -12.93 -7.18 15.08
CA ILE A 85 -12.43 -5.94 14.47
C ILE A 85 -11.14 -6.23 13.68
N GLN A 86 -10.18 -6.94 14.28
CA GLN A 86 -8.93 -7.32 13.60
C GLN A 86 -9.16 -8.11 12.30
N LYS A 87 -10.16 -9.01 12.27
CA LYS A 87 -10.50 -9.75 11.05
C LYS A 87 -11.10 -8.87 9.96
N GLU A 88 -11.90 -7.89 10.34
CA GLU A 88 -12.51 -6.94 9.40
C GLU A 88 -11.43 -6.06 8.76
N GLU A 89 -10.54 -5.50 9.58
CA GLU A 89 -9.37 -4.73 9.15
C GLU A 89 -8.46 -5.52 8.18
N LEU A 90 -8.19 -6.79 8.49
CA LEU A 90 -7.44 -7.67 7.60
C LEU A 90 -8.17 -7.93 6.27
N GLY A 91 -9.50 -7.99 6.29
CA GLY A 91 -10.31 -8.11 5.08
C GLY A 91 -10.19 -6.88 4.18
N GLU A 92 -10.31 -5.68 4.76
CA GLU A 92 -10.17 -4.42 4.02
C GLU A 92 -8.75 -4.20 3.50
N THR A 93 -7.75 -4.55 4.30
CA THR A 93 -6.33 -4.51 3.91
C THR A 93 -6.09 -5.42 2.70
N ARG A 94 -6.65 -6.63 2.71
CA ARG A 94 -6.54 -7.56 1.58
C ARG A 94 -7.23 -7.05 0.31
N ALA A 95 -8.41 -6.44 0.44
CA ALA A 95 -9.11 -5.85 -0.69
C ALA A 95 -8.28 -4.73 -1.34
N THR A 96 -7.79 -3.81 -0.53
CA THR A 96 -6.93 -2.69 -0.97
C THR A 96 -5.62 -3.21 -1.61
N LEU A 97 -5.03 -4.26 -1.03
CA LEU A 97 -3.83 -4.87 -1.60
C LEU A 97 -4.10 -5.49 -2.96
N ASN A 98 -5.22 -6.19 -3.15
CA ASN A 98 -5.58 -6.77 -4.45
C ASN A 98 -5.81 -5.69 -5.52
N GLU A 99 -6.48 -4.60 -5.17
CA GLU A 99 -6.65 -3.44 -6.06
C GLU A 99 -5.29 -2.82 -6.44
N THR A 100 -4.40 -2.68 -5.45
CA THR A 100 -3.04 -2.16 -5.66
C THR A 100 -2.20 -3.08 -6.54
N LEU A 101 -2.31 -4.39 -6.37
CA LEU A 101 -1.61 -5.38 -7.21
C LEU A 101 -2.08 -5.31 -8.66
N ALA A 102 -3.38 -5.15 -8.90
CA ALA A 102 -3.91 -4.96 -10.25
C ALA A 102 -3.34 -3.68 -10.88
N ALA A 103 -3.35 -2.54 -10.16
CA ALA A 103 -2.78 -1.29 -10.63
C ALA A 103 -1.26 -1.38 -10.87
N GLN A 104 -0.52 -2.04 -9.98
CA GLN A 104 0.92 -2.28 -10.14
C GLN A 104 1.22 -3.15 -11.36
N SER A 105 0.43 -4.20 -11.62
CA SER A 105 0.63 -5.03 -12.80
C SER A 105 0.43 -4.24 -14.10
N ALA A 106 -0.57 -3.35 -14.15
CA ALA A 106 -0.80 -2.44 -15.26
C ALA A 106 0.38 -1.45 -15.39
N GLN A 107 0.86 -0.89 -14.28
CA GLN A 107 2.01 0.01 -14.27
C GLN A 107 3.29 -0.66 -14.78
N ILE A 108 3.56 -1.92 -14.41
CA ILE A 108 4.70 -2.68 -14.91
C ILE A 108 4.61 -2.84 -16.43
N ARG A 109 3.43 -3.16 -16.95
CA ARG A 109 3.20 -3.26 -18.40
C ARG A 109 3.44 -1.93 -19.10
N ILE A 110 2.89 -0.83 -18.56
CA ILE A 110 3.11 0.52 -19.11
C ILE A 110 4.60 0.85 -19.12
N SER A 111 5.32 0.61 -18.03
CA SER A 111 6.77 0.84 -17.95
C SER A 111 7.55 0.02 -18.97
N ALA A 112 7.19 -1.25 -19.18
CA ALA A 112 7.81 -2.10 -20.20
C ALA A 112 7.57 -1.56 -21.62
N TYR A 113 6.34 -1.12 -21.95
CA TYR A 113 6.05 -0.52 -23.24
C TYR A 113 6.77 0.82 -23.44
N THR A 114 6.87 1.66 -22.41
CA THR A 114 7.64 2.91 -22.45
C THR A 114 9.13 2.64 -22.73
N ALA A 115 9.70 1.60 -22.13
CA ALA A 115 11.09 1.20 -22.40
C ALA A 115 11.27 0.77 -23.87
N LEU A 116 10.33 -0.01 -24.42
CA LEU A 116 10.34 -0.39 -25.83
C LEU A 116 10.23 0.83 -26.75
N ILE A 117 9.31 1.75 -26.48
CA ILE A 117 9.15 2.99 -27.26
C ILE A 117 10.42 3.84 -27.20
N SER A 118 11.06 3.94 -26.04
CA SER A 118 12.33 4.66 -25.87
C SER A 118 13.44 4.01 -26.69
N SER A 119 13.51 2.68 -26.73
CA SER A 119 14.47 1.94 -27.56
C SER A 119 14.26 2.22 -29.05
N THR A 120 13.02 2.08 -29.54
CA THR A 120 12.68 2.35 -30.95
C THR A 120 12.93 3.81 -31.33
N THR A 121 12.66 4.75 -30.41
CA THR A 121 12.94 6.17 -30.66
C THR A 121 14.44 6.40 -30.82
N SER A 122 15.27 5.76 -29.99
CA SER A 122 16.73 5.83 -30.15
C SER A 122 17.21 5.22 -31.48
N GLU A 123 16.62 4.12 -31.94
CA GLU A 123 16.94 3.53 -33.26
C GLU A 123 16.61 4.50 -34.39
N ILE A 124 15.43 5.12 -34.34
CA ILE A 124 14.98 6.11 -35.32
C ILE A 124 15.94 7.32 -35.35
N ASP A 125 16.37 7.81 -34.18
CA ASP A 125 17.30 8.94 -34.10
C ASP A 125 18.66 8.63 -34.74
N VAL A 126 19.18 7.41 -34.57
CA VAL A 126 20.41 6.95 -35.22
C VAL A 126 20.23 6.89 -36.74
N LEU A 127 19.11 6.33 -37.21
CA LEU A 127 18.80 6.27 -38.65
C LEU A 127 18.64 7.68 -39.25
N HIS A 128 17.98 8.59 -38.54
CA HIS A 128 17.83 9.99 -38.94
C HIS A 128 19.18 10.70 -39.06
N THR A 129 20.08 10.45 -38.10
CA THR A 129 21.45 10.99 -38.12
C THR A 129 22.20 10.50 -39.36
N ARG A 130 22.10 9.21 -39.67
CA ARG A 130 22.70 8.62 -40.88
C ARG A 130 22.15 9.21 -42.16
N LEU A 131 20.82 9.34 -42.26
CA LEU A 131 20.19 9.91 -43.44
C LEU A 131 20.59 11.37 -43.65
N THR A 132 20.62 12.16 -42.57
CA THR A 132 21.03 13.57 -42.62
C THR A 132 22.48 13.70 -43.10
N TYR A 133 23.37 12.87 -42.57
CA TYR A 133 24.77 12.81 -42.99
C TYR A 133 24.92 12.49 -44.50
N LEU A 134 24.22 11.47 -45.00
CA LEU A 134 24.25 11.10 -46.41
C LEU A 134 23.71 12.24 -47.29
N CYS A 135 22.56 12.83 -46.93
CA CYS A 135 21.98 13.95 -47.67
C CYS A 135 22.91 15.18 -47.71
N GLU A 136 23.66 15.44 -46.64
CA GLU A 136 24.62 16.53 -46.59
C GLU A 136 25.83 16.28 -47.51
N GLN A 137 26.27 15.02 -47.64
CA GLN A 137 27.27 14.65 -48.65
C GLN A 137 26.75 14.85 -50.08
N PHE A 138 25.50 14.48 -50.37
CA PHE A 138 24.88 14.69 -51.67
C PHE A 138 24.78 16.17 -52.09
N LYS A 139 24.75 17.10 -51.13
CA LYS A 139 24.73 18.54 -51.42
C LYS A 139 26.07 19.11 -51.89
N LYS A 140 27.19 18.38 -51.73
CA LYS A 140 28.50 18.82 -52.25
C LYS A 140 28.59 18.54 -53.74
N THR A 141 28.73 19.60 -54.53
CA THR A 141 28.74 19.61 -56.00
C THR A 141 30.09 19.08 -56.52
N GLU A 142 30.25 17.74 -56.56
CA GLU A 142 31.24 16.92 -57.33
C GLU A 142 31.48 15.57 -56.63
N VAL A 143 30.42 14.89 -56.18
CA VAL A 143 30.55 13.62 -55.47
C VAL A 143 30.29 12.47 -56.44
N THR A 144 31.34 11.74 -56.82
CA THR A 144 31.26 10.53 -57.68
C THR A 144 30.79 9.28 -56.93
N GLY A 145 30.71 9.36 -55.60
CA GLY A 145 30.22 8.31 -54.70
C GLY A 145 30.39 8.73 -53.23
N ILE A 146 29.77 7.98 -52.35
CA ILE A 146 29.41 8.40 -50.99
C ILE A 146 30.00 7.39 -50.03
N LEU A 147 30.61 7.88 -48.95
CA LEU A 147 31.11 7.00 -47.89
C LEU A 147 29.98 6.79 -46.89
N ASP A 148 29.50 5.55 -46.80
CA ASP A 148 28.53 5.15 -45.79
C ASP A 148 29.15 5.24 -44.38
N LEU A 149 28.32 5.36 -43.33
CA LEU A 149 28.77 5.38 -41.93
C LEU A 149 29.44 4.07 -41.49
N GLU A 150 29.27 3.00 -42.26
CA GLU A 150 29.94 1.70 -42.08
C GLU A 150 31.32 1.64 -42.78
N GLY A 151 31.73 2.70 -43.47
CA GLY A 151 33.03 2.81 -44.16
C GLY A 151 33.04 2.30 -45.60
N GLU A 152 31.87 1.98 -46.17
CA GLU A 152 31.74 1.44 -47.52
C GLU A 152 31.58 2.55 -48.56
N TRP A 153 32.27 2.46 -49.70
CA TRP A 153 32.16 3.42 -50.81
C TRP A 153 31.02 3.00 -51.75
N LEU A 154 29.99 3.83 -51.85
CA LEU A 154 28.80 3.58 -52.67
C LEU A 154 28.77 4.54 -53.87
N GLY A 155 28.54 4.03 -55.07
CA GLY A 155 28.21 4.87 -56.22
C GLY A 155 26.88 5.62 -56.02
N ILE A 156 26.67 6.71 -56.77
CA ILE A 156 25.48 7.59 -56.64
C ILE A 156 24.15 6.83 -56.70
N GLU A 157 24.05 5.82 -57.56
CA GLU A 157 22.83 5.02 -57.74
C GLU A 157 22.61 4.04 -56.58
N ALA A 158 23.67 3.33 -56.15
CA ALA A 158 23.64 2.47 -54.97
C ALA A 158 23.31 3.25 -53.69
N ALA A 159 23.80 4.48 -53.57
CA ALA A 159 23.47 5.35 -52.45
C ALA A 159 22.00 5.84 -52.48
N ARG A 160 21.42 6.04 -53.68
CA ARG A 160 20.00 6.39 -53.83
C ARG A 160 19.10 5.22 -53.38
N ASP A 161 19.45 3.99 -53.76
CA ASP A 161 18.74 2.78 -53.31
C ASP A 161 18.89 2.55 -51.80
N ARG A 162 20.08 2.84 -51.24
CA ARG A 162 20.32 2.78 -49.79
C ARG A 162 19.44 3.79 -49.04
N ILE A 163 19.32 5.02 -49.52
CA ILE A 163 18.42 6.04 -48.94
C ILE A 163 16.95 5.59 -49.02
N ALA A 164 16.52 5.02 -50.15
CA ALA A 164 15.15 4.51 -50.30
C ALA A 164 14.86 3.36 -49.32
N THR A 165 15.84 2.48 -49.12
CA THR A 165 15.77 1.38 -48.14
C THR A 165 15.68 1.91 -46.71
N ILE A 166 16.52 2.88 -46.34
CA ILE A 166 16.48 3.50 -45.00
C ILE A 166 15.14 4.23 -44.78
N ASN A 167 14.62 4.94 -45.78
CA ASN A 167 13.31 5.61 -45.67
C ASN A 167 12.15 4.64 -45.46
N THR A 168 12.18 3.47 -46.12
CA THR A 168 11.18 2.42 -45.93
C THR A 168 11.30 1.76 -44.55
N GLU A 169 12.51 1.50 -44.07
CA GLU A 169 12.80 1.01 -42.71
C GLU A 169 12.29 1.97 -41.63
N ILE A 170 12.60 3.27 -41.75
CA ILE A 170 12.13 4.32 -40.83
C ILE A 170 10.60 4.34 -40.80
N SER A 171 9.96 4.28 -41.96
CA SER A 171 8.50 4.28 -42.07
C SER A 171 7.87 3.05 -41.39
N ALA A 172 8.50 1.88 -41.52
CA ALA A 172 8.07 0.65 -40.86
C ALA A 172 8.23 0.72 -39.32
N GLN A 173 9.34 1.31 -38.84
CA GLN A 173 9.57 1.52 -37.41
C GLN A 173 8.59 2.54 -36.80
N LEU A 174 8.28 3.63 -37.53
CA LEU A 174 7.25 4.60 -37.15
C LEU A 174 5.86 3.96 -37.03
N GLN A 175 5.48 3.10 -37.97
CA GLN A 175 4.23 2.33 -37.92
C GLN A 175 4.17 1.41 -36.70
N ARG A 176 5.27 0.69 -36.39
CA ARG A 176 5.36 -0.14 -35.17
C ARG A 176 5.21 0.69 -33.90
N LYS A 177 5.86 1.86 -33.83
CA LYS A 177 5.75 2.78 -32.69
C LYS A 177 4.32 3.26 -32.49
N LEU A 178 3.64 3.69 -33.56
CA LEU A 178 2.23 4.13 -33.51
C LEU A 178 1.30 3.01 -33.02
N ALA A 179 1.49 1.77 -33.49
CA ALA A 179 0.71 0.62 -33.03
C ALA A 179 0.92 0.31 -31.54
N LEU A 180 2.16 0.47 -31.04
CA LEU A 180 2.49 0.36 -29.61
C LEU A 180 1.82 1.45 -28.78
N GLU A 181 1.86 2.71 -29.24
CA GLU A 181 1.20 3.84 -28.58
C GLU A 181 -0.32 3.66 -28.52
N GLU A 182 -0.93 3.12 -29.57
CA GLU A 182 -2.36 2.80 -29.60
C GLU A 182 -2.73 1.65 -28.65
N CYS A 183 -1.86 0.64 -28.53
CA CYS A 183 -2.02 -0.44 -27.55
C CYS A 183 -1.97 0.07 -26.10
N ILE A 184 -1.09 1.02 -25.79
CA ILE A 184 -1.07 1.69 -24.47
C ILE A 184 -2.35 2.48 -24.25
N ARG A 185 -2.80 3.26 -25.26
CA ARG A 185 -4.02 4.06 -25.17
C ARG A 185 -5.27 3.23 -24.88
N ASN A 186 -5.35 2.02 -25.44
CA ASN A 186 -6.47 1.10 -25.21
C ASN A 186 -6.41 0.36 -23.85
N LEU A 187 -5.27 0.43 -23.14
CA LEU A 187 -5.09 -0.17 -21.81
C LEU A 187 -5.39 0.79 -20.66
N LEU A 188 -5.48 2.10 -20.95
CA LEU A 188 -5.86 3.18 -20.03
C LEU A 188 -7.36 3.46 -20.09
#